data_AF-A0A950U887-F1
#
_entry.id   AF-A0A950U887-F1
#
_cell.length_a   1.000
_cell.length_b   1.000
_cell.length_c   1.000
_cell.angle_alpha   90.00
_cell.angle_beta   90.00
_cell.angle_gamma   90.00
#
_symmetry.space_group_name_H-M   'P 1'
#
loop_
_entity.id
_entity.type
_entity.pdbx_description
1 polymer ?
#
loop_
_entity_poly.entity_id
_entity_poly.type
_entity_poly.pdbx_seq_one_letter_code
_entity_poly.pdbx_strand_id
1 'polypeptide(L)'
;MIVEGMSAAEAVASEAERVSNWRRWGDTDVLGTLNFIDASKRQAAAEAVRSGESLSLSIEFGLDGPQTGDLGRFNPVHTMTLTDGTPTRRFPHGFGAADDVIMMPMQCATHWDGLGHIFDRGRAWNGRAAA
;
A
#
# COMPACT_ATOMS: atom_id res chain seq x y z
N MET A 1 1.09 -15.91 29.58
CA MET A 1 1.85 -16.10 30.83
C MET A 1 2.98 -15.08 30.78
N ILE A 2 2.83 -13.93 31.43
CA ILE A 2 3.93 -12.97 31.57
C ILE A 2 4.86 -13.58 32.61
N VAL A 3 6.09 -13.91 32.21
CA VAL A 3 7.11 -14.40 33.15
C VAL A 3 7.47 -13.22 34.05
N GLU A 4 7.29 -13.36 35.37
CA GLU A 4 7.64 -12.31 36.33
C GLU A 4 9.12 -11.92 36.15
N GLY A 5 9.39 -10.63 35.94
CA GLY A 5 10.75 -10.07 35.85
C GLY A 5 11.21 -9.59 34.47
N MET A 6 10.47 -9.81 33.39
CA MET A 6 10.80 -9.26 32.07
C MET A 6 10.31 -7.81 31.92
N SER A 7 11.12 -6.95 31.31
CA SER A 7 10.69 -5.64 30.83
C SER A 7 9.74 -5.76 29.63
N ALA A 8 8.97 -4.71 29.36
CA ALA A 8 8.07 -4.67 28.20
C ALA A 8 8.81 -4.88 26.87
N ALA A 9 10.02 -4.32 26.73
CA ALA A 9 10.83 -4.48 25.54
C ALA A 9 11.28 -5.94 25.32
N GLU A 10 11.66 -6.64 26.38
CA GLU A 10 12.04 -8.05 26.33
C GLU A 10 10.83 -8.94 26.02
N ALA A 11 9.67 -8.64 26.60
CA ALA A 11 8.43 -9.35 26.30
C ALA A 11 8.05 -9.21 24.82
N VAL A 12 8.11 -7.99 24.26
CA VAL A 12 7.85 -7.76 22.82
C VAL A 12 8.88 -8.46 21.95
N ALA A 13 10.16 -8.41 22.30
CA ALA A 13 11.21 -9.07 21.55
C ALA A 13 11.00 -10.59 21.49
N SER A 14 10.72 -11.21 22.64
CA SER A 14 10.47 -12.64 22.75
C SER A 14 9.26 -13.08 21.95
N GLU A 15 8.15 -12.33 22.04
CA GLU A 15 6.95 -12.63 21.27
C GLU A 15 7.17 -12.43 19.77
N ALA A 16 7.84 -11.36 19.36
CA ALA A 16 8.14 -11.10 17.94
C ALA A 16 8.95 -12.24 17.31
N GLU A 17 9.92 -12.79 18.03
CA GLU A 17 10.67 -13.97 17.57
C GLU A 17 9.76 -15.21 17.51
N ARG A 18 8.96 -15.45 18.56
CA ARG A 18 8.06 -16.62 18.67
C ARG A 18 7.01 -16.66 17.57
N VAL A 19 6.51 -15.51 17.12
CA VAL A 19 5.41 -15.41 16.13
C VAL A 19 5.88 -15.03 14.72
N SER A 20 7.19 -14.93 14.50
CA SER A 20 7.74 -14.53 13.21
C SER A 20 7.45 -15.55 12.10
N ASN A 21 7.03 -15.05 10.92
CA ASN A 21 6.93 -15.84 9.69
C ASN A 21 8.19 -15.74 8.82
N TRP A 22 9.28 -15.13 9.30
CA TRP A 22 10.51 -15.08 8.50
C TRP A 22 10.99 -16.48 8.15
N ARG A 23 11.51 -16.63 6.92
CA ARG A 23 11.96 -17.90 6.33
C ARG A 23 10.90 -18.98 6.16
N ARG A 24 9.64 -18.73 6.51
CA ARG A 24 8.53 -19.69 6.34
C ARG A 24 8.39 -20.16 4.89
N TRP A 25 8.65 -19.27 3.93
CA TRP A 25 8.60 -19.55 2.48
C TRP A 25 9.98 -19.50 1.83
N GLY A 26 11.04 -19.68 2.62
CA GLY A 26 12.44 -19.64 2.17
C GLY A 26 13.13 -18.30 2.43
N ASP A 27 14.46 -18.35 2.45
CA ASP A 27 15.32 -17.20 2.80
C ASP A 27 15.29 -16.07 1.75
N THR A 28 14.83 -16.35 0.54
CA THR A 28 14.75 -15.37 -0.56
C THR A 28 13.36 -14.77 -0.73
N ASP A 29 12.37 -15.20 0.05
CA ASP A 29 10.99 -14.73 -0.08
C ASP A 29 10.88 -13.20 0.05
N VAL A 30 9.98 -12.64 -0.75
CA VAL A 30 9.64 -11.20 -0.82
C VAL A 30 8.13 -10.96 -0.74
N LEU A 31 7.31 -12.01 -0.69
CA LEU A 31 5.85 -11.90 -0.77
C LEU A 31 5.18 -12.00 0.61
N GLY A 32 5.82 -12.65 1.58
CA GLY A 32 5.25 -12.85 2.91
C GLY A 32 3.92 -13.59 2.86
N THR A 33 2.93 -13.11 3.58
CA THR A 33 1.61 -13.77 3.67
C THR A 33 0.84 -13.77 2.36
N LEU A 34 1.25 -13.02 1.33
CA LEU A 34 0.68 -13.16 -0.01
C LEU A 34 0.90 -14.56 -0.60
N ASN A 35 1.88 -15.31 -0.11
CA ASN A 35 2.09 -16.72 -0.47
C ASN A 35 0.91 -17.63 -0.10
N PHE A 36 -0.01 -17.21 0.79
CA PHE A 36 -1.25 -17.93 1.05
C PHE A 36 -2.31 -17.78 -0.06
N ILE A 37 -2.15 -16.79 -0.95
CA ILE A 37 -3.08 -16.53 -2.05
C ILE A 37 -2.64 -17.38 -3.25
N ASP A 38 -2.96 -18.68 -3.18
CA ASP A 38 -2.69 -19.63 -4.26
C ASP A 38 -3.78 -19.64 -5.34
N ALA A 39 -3.63 -20.53 -6.34
CA ALA A 39 -4.58 -20.66 -7.43
C ALA A 39 -5.99 -21.09 -6.94
N SER A 40 -6.05 -21.95 -5.92
CA SER A 40 -7.31 -22.41 -5.35
C SER A 40 -8.07 -21.28 -4.65
N LYS A 41 -7.36 -20.41 -3.92
CA LYS A 41 -7.94 -19.21 -3.30
C LYS A 41 -8.47 -18.24 -4.34
N ARG A 42 -7.74 -18.04 -5.44
CA ARG A 42 -8.20 -17.18 -6.55
C ARG A 42 -9.44 -17.75 -7.23
N GLN A 43 -9.50 -19.06 -7.46
CA GLN A 43 -10.67 -19.72 -8.02
C GLN A 43 -11.88 -19.60 -7.09
N ALA A 44 -11.72 -19.90 -5.80
CA ALA A 44 -12.79 -19.78 -4.81
C ALA A 44 -13.33 -18.34 -4.71
N ALA A 45 -12.44 -17.34 -4.79
CA ALA A 45 -12.85 -15.93 -4.81
C ALA A 45 -13.66 -15.58 -6.07
N ALA A 46 -13.30 -16.12 -7.24
CA ALA A 46 -14.07 -15.93 -8.47
C ALA A 46 -15.46 -16.59 -8.40
N GLU A 47 -15.55 -17.81 -7.84
CA GLU A 47 -16.80 -18.54 -7.64
C GLU A 47 -17.76 -17.85 -6.65
N ALA A 48 -17.23 -16.99 -5.76
CA ALA A 48 -18.03 -16.21 -4.82
C ALA A 48 -18.83 -15.07 -5.48
N VAL A 49 -18.49 -14.67 -6.71
CA VAL A 49 -19.23 -13.64 -7.45
C VAL A 49 -20.58 -14.20 -7.91
N ARG A 50 -21.69 -13.59 -7.46
CA ARG A 50 -23.06 -14.04 -7.78
C ARG A 50 -23.91 -13.00 -8.50
N SER A 51 -23.92 -11.75 -8.03
CA SER A 51 -24.73 -10.66 -8.61
C SER A 51 -23.98 -9.85 -9.67
N GLY A 52 -22.64 -9.89 -9.67
CA GLY A 52 -21.81 -9.05 -10.54
C GLY A 52 -21.75 -7.57 -10.12
N GLU A 53 -22.32 -7.22 -8.96
CA GLU A 53 -22.24 -5.88 -8.41
C GLU A 53 -20.81 -5.56 -7.97
N SER A 54 -20.37 -4.33 -8.25
CA SER A 54 -19.05 -3.84 -7.87
C SER A 54 -19.20 -2.66 -6.91
N LEU A 55 -18.44 -2.68 -5.82
CA LEU A 55 -18.38 -1.63 -4.81
C LEU A 55 -16.93 -1.16 -4.70
N SER A 56 -16.70 0.13 -4.93
CA SER A 56 -15.39 0.73 -4.68
C SER A 56 -15.14 0.80 -3.17
N LEU A 57 -13.98 0.31 -2.73
CA LEU A 57 -13.49 0.47 -1.36
C LEU A 57 -12.45 1.61 -1.23
N SER A 58 -12.29 2.39 -2.31
CA SER A 58 -11.38 3.53 -2.35
C SER A 58 -12.10 4.80 -1.93
N ILE A 59 -11.41 5.63 -1.17
CA ILE A 59 -11.80 7.04 -1.00
C ILE A 59 -11.34 7.87 -2.21
N GLU A 60 -11.95 9.03 -2.39
CA GLU A 60 -11.54 10.00 -3.42
C GLU A 60 -10.12 10.50 -3.19
N PHE A 61 -9.35 10.63 -4.27
CA PHE A 61 -7.99 11.15 -4.26
C PHE A 61 -8.04 12.65 -4.57
N GLY A 62 -8.12 13.47 -3.53
CA GLY A 62 -8.18 14.92 -3.70
C GLY A 62 -7.64 15.68 -2.50
N LEU A 63 -7.57 17.00 -2.65
CA LEU A 63 -7.04 17.92 -1.63
C LEU A 63 -7.82 17.87 -0.31
N ASP A 64 -9.08 17.47 -0.36
CA ASP A 64 -9.98 17.30 0.80
C ASP A 64 -9.87 15.90 1.44
N GLY A 65 -8.81 15.16 1.12
CA GLY A 65 -8.53 13.85 1.70
C GLY A 65 -8.17 13.88 3.20
N PRO A 66 -7.93 12.71 3.81
CA PRO A 66 -7.80 12.57 5.25
C PRO A 66 -6.44 13.00 5.82
N GLN A 67 -5.46 13.37 4.98
CA GLN A 67 -4.12 13.70 5.47
C GLN A 67 -4.11 15.02 6.25
N THR A 68 -3.44 15.00 7.40
CA THR A 68 -3.38 16.13 8.34
C THR A 68 -2.04 16.87 8.34
N GLY A 69 -1.07 16.41 7.56
CA GLY A 69 0.33 16.89 7.62
C GLY A 69 1.25 16.00 8.49
N ASP A 70 0.70 15.02 9.21
CA ASP A 70 1.49 14.15 10.08
C ASP A 70 2.55 13.35 9.30
N LEU A 71 3.73 13.19 9.89
CA LEU A 71 4.92 12.59 9.27
C LEU A 71 5.28 13.21 7.90
N GLY A 72 4.88 14.46 7.64
CA GLY A 72 5.11 15.16 6.37
C GLY A 72 4.22 14.68 5.22
N ARG A 73 3.17 13.90 5.50
CA ARG A 73 2.22 13.42 4.48
C ARG A 73 1.21 14.50 4.13
N PHE A 74 0.85 14.58 2.86
CA PHE A 74 -0.11 15.54 2.33
C PHE A 74 -1.13 14.82 1.43
N ASN A 75 -2.29 15.44 1.26
CA ASN A 75 -3.34 14.94 0.37
C ASN A 75 -2.87 14.96 -1.09
N PRO A 76 -3.36 14.07 -1.96
CA PRO A 76 -2.97 14.06 -3.37
C PRO A 76 -3.17 15.42 -4.04
N VAL A 77 -2.15 15.86 -4.78
CA VAL A 77 -2.20 17.07 -5.59
C VAL A 77 -2.31 16.66 -7.05
N HIS A 78 -3.52 16.78 -7.60
CA HIS A 78 -3.82 16.55 -9.02
C HIS A 78 -3.69 17.86 -9.79
N THR A 79 -3.02 17.83 -10.95
CA THR A 79 -2.80 19.02 -11.77
C THR A 79 -2.93 18.66 -13.24
N MET A 80 -3.79 19.38 -13.96
CA MET A 80 -3.89 19.26 -15.41
C MET A 80 -2.64 19.84 -16.08
N THR A 81 -2.02 19.06 -16.95
CA THR A 81 -0.89 19.52 -17.80
C THR A 81 -1.36 19.92 -19.20
N LEU A 82 -2.51 19.40 -19.63
CA LEU A 82 -3.16 19.74 -20.88
C LEU A 82 -4.68 19.76 -20.68
N THR A 83 -5.31 20.80 -21.21
CA THR A 83 -6.78 20.94 -21.31
C THR A 83 -7.15 21.45 -22.70
N ASP A 84 -8.45 21.43 -23.04
CA ASP A 84 -8.98 22.02 -24.28
C ASP A 84 -8.76 23.55 -24.39
N GLY A 85 -8.51 24.20 -23.25
CA GLY A 85 -8.12 25.60 -23.12
C GLY A 85 -6.65 25.87 -23.43
N THR A 86 -5.79 24.83 -23.50
CA THR A 86 -4.35 25.00 -23.76
C THR A 86 -4.12 25.46 -25.21
N PRO A 87 -3.69 26.71 -25.46
CA PRO A 87 -3.73 27.32 -26.79
C PRO A 87 -2.81 26.64 -27.82
N THR A 88 -1.76 25.99 -27.36
CA THR A 88 -0.66 25.47 -28.18
C THR A 88 -0.86 24.06 -28.71
N ARG A 89 -1.99 23.39 -28.38
CA ARG A 89 -2.25 21.99 -28.73
C ARG A 89 -3.67 21.73 -29.26
N ARG A 90 -4.13 22.55 -30.21
CA ARG A 90 -5.39 22.32 -30.92
C ARG A 90 -5.15 21.43 -32.14
N PHE A 91 -5.84 20.29 -32.22
CA PHE A 91 -5.77 19.41 -33.38
C PHE A 91 -6.91 19.73 -34.37
N PRO A 92 -6.78 19.34 -35.66
CA PRO A 92 -7.84 19.52 -36.65
C PRO A 92 -9.17 18.88 -36.23
N HIS A 93 -10.27 19.38 -36.79
CA HIS A 93 -11.63 18.86 -36.60
C HIS A 93 -12.15 18.85 -35.14
N GLY A 94 -11.58 19.67 -34.25
CA GLY A 94 -12.00 19.72 -32.85
C GLY A 94 -11.49 18.55 -32.00
N PHE A 95 -10.51 17.80 -32.52
CA PHE A 95 -9.80 16.80 -31.72
C PHE A 95 -8.97 17.50 -30.63
N GLY A 96 -8.98 16.92 -29.43
CA GLY A 96 -8.32 17.47 -28.25
C GLY A 96 -7.85 16.34 -27.34
N ALA A 97 -6.98 16.69 -26.40
CA ALA A 97 -6.52 15.79 -25.36
C ALA A 97 -6.57 16.51 -24.01
N ALA A 98 -6.65 15.73 -22.94
CA ALA A 98 -6.51 16.21 -21.58
C ALA A 98 -5.53 15.26 -20.88
N ASP A 99 -4.44 15.83 -20.37
CA ASP A 99 -3.39 15.11 -19.68
C ASP A 99 -3.19 15.75 -18.32
N ASP A 100 -2.74 14.95 -17.35
CA ASP A 100 -2.57 15.36 -15.98
C ASP A 100 -1.38 14.68 -15.31
N VAL A 101 -1.05 15.18 -14.12
CA VAL A 101 -0.07 14.60 -13.20
C VAL A 101 -0.66 14.59 -11.80
N ILE A 102 -0.23 13.61 -11.01
CA ILE A 102 -0.53 13.55 -9.58
C ILE A 102 0.77 13.45 -8.79
N MET A 103 0.88 14.29 -7.76
CA MET A 103 1.94 14.20 -6.76
C MET A 103 1.30 13.81 -5.43
N MET A 104 1.76 12.69 -4.86
CA MET A 104 1.19 12.15 -3.63
C MET A 104 2.22 11.31 -2.84
N PRO A 105 2.15 11.31 -1.50
CA PRO A 105 2.71 10.23 -0.70
C PRO A 105 1.99 8.91 -1.01
N MET A 106 2.71 7.78 -1.03
CA MET A 106 2.09 6.47 -1.30
C MET A 106 1.10 6.02 -0.19
N GLN A 107 1.14 6.67 0.98
CA GLN A 107 0.29 6.39 2.15
C GLN A 107 -0.79 7.47 2.37
N CYS A 108 -1.17 8.22 1.33
CA CYS A 108 -2.03 9.39 1.48
C CYS A 108 -3.55 9.11 1.46
N ALA A 109 -3.99 7.97 0.95
CA ALA A 109 -5.40 7.63 0.77
C ALA A 109 -5.60 6.11 0.95
N THR A 110 -6.63 5.48 0.36
CA THR A 110 -6.74 4.01 0.37
C THR A 110 -5.48 3.40 -0.25
N HIS A 111 -4.72 2.61 0.52
CA HIS A 111 -3.41 2.10 0.12
C HIS A 111 -3.10 0.72 0.73
N TRP A 112 -2.01 0.14 0.26
CA TRP A 112 -1.36 -1.02 0.87
C TRP A 112 0.06 -0.66 1.28
N ASP A 113 0.43 -0.99 2.51
CA ASP A 113 1.80 -0.87 2.98
C ASP A 113 2.61 -2.13 2.60
N GLY A 114 3.66 -1.93 1.83
CA GLY A 114 4.59 -2.99 1.49
C GLY A 114 5.37 -3.48 2.71
N LEU A 115 5.91 -4.69 2.63
CA LEU A 115 6.65 -5.36 3.72
C LEU A 115 7.96 -4.65 4.15
N GLY A 116 8.37 -3.61 3.42
CA GLY A 116 9.49 -2.72 3.80
C GLY A 116 9.05 -1.42 4.47
N HIS A 117 7.75 -1.15 4.60
CA HIS A 117 7.25 0.12 5.14
C HIS A 117 7.60 0.30 6.63
N ILE A 118 7.47 -0.76 7.41
CA ILE A 118 7.77 -0.80 8.85
C ILE A 118 8.79 -1.91 9.09
N PHE A 119 9.79 -1.62 9.91
CA PHE A 119 10.89 -2.52 10.24
C PHE A 119 11.22 -2.46 11.72
N ASP A 120 11.85 -3.52 12.22
CA ASP A 120 12.30 -3.63 13.61
C ASP A 120 13.81 -3.89 13.63
N ARG A 121 14.53 -3.19 14.53
CA ARG A 121 15.99 -3.28 14.69
C ARG A 121 16.77 -3.17 13.36
N GLY A 122 16.31 -2.28 12.47
CA GLY A 122 16.93 -2.05 11.16
C GLY A 122 16.72 -3.18 10.14
N ARG A 123 15.78 -4.10 10.41
CA ARG A 123 15.46 -5.23 9.52
C ARG A 123 13.99 -5.23 9.14
N ALA A 124 13.76 -5.21 7.83
CA ALA A 124 12.45 -5.43 7.22
C ALA A 124 12.20 -6.93 7.02
N TRP A 125 11.14 -7.24 6.26
CA TRP A 125 10.75 -8.62 5.98
C TRP A 125 11.90 -9.55 5.60
N ASN A 126 11.89 -10.73 6.20
CA ASN A 126 12.85 -11.80 5.97
C ASN A 126 14.31 -11.40 6.27
N GLY A 127 14.52 -10.47 7.19
CA GLY A 127 15.85 -10.07 7.65
C GLY A 127 16.59 -9.10 6.76
N ARG A 128 15.93 -8.58 5.71
CA ARG A 128 16.49 -7.60 4.78
C ARG A 128 16.83 -6.30 5.52
N ALA A 129 17.95 -5.68 5.18
CA ALA A 129 18.30 -4.38 5.73
C ALA A 129 17.22 -3.35 5.37
N ALA A 130 16.86 -2.51 6.34
CA ALA A 130 15.96 -1.39 6.12
C ALA A 130 16.66 -0.16 5.49
N ALA A 131 18.00 -0.16 5.49
CA ALA A 131 18.85 0.87 4.90
C ALA A 131 19.26 0.51 3.46
#